data_AF-R7HVQ4-F1
#
_entry.id   AF-R7HVQ4-F1
#
_cell.length_a   1.000
_cell.length_b   1.000
_cell.length_c   1.000
_cell.angle_alpha   90.00
_cell.angle_beta   90.00
_cell.angle_gamma   90.00
#
_symmetry.space_group_name_H-M   'P 1'
#
loop_
_entity.id
_entity.type
_entity.pdbx_description
1 polymer ?
#
loop_
_entity_poly.entity_id
_entity_poly.type
_entity_poly.pdbx_seq_one_letter_code
_entity_poly.pdbx_strand_id
1 'polypeptide(L)' 'MATEITYESICEKLGFDVDTYEPTLSDTEDDSMESPFRSLSLEELNFLTDRIENRREREETPK' A
#
# COMPACT_ATOMS: atom_id res chain seq x y z
N MET A 1 -9.76 -21.36 -4.76
CA MET A 1 -8.46 -21.18 -5.42
C MET A 1 -7.77 -20.09 -4.63
N ALA A 2 -6.68 -20.40 -3.94
CA ALA A 2 -5.91 -19.38 -3.25
C ALA A 2 -5.15 -18.61 -4.33
N THR A 3 -5.69 -17.45 -4.71
CA THR A 3 -4.96 -16.50 -5.55
C THR A 3 -3.80 -15.99 -4.71
N GLU A 4 -2.57 -16.35 -5.09
CA GLU A 4 -1.37 -15.87 -4.41
C GLU A 4 -1.38 -14.34 -4.43
N ILE A 5 -1.33 -13.72 -3.25
CA ILE A 5 -1.30 -12.27 -3.12
C ILE A 5 0.12 -11.82 -3.42
N THR A 6 0.27 -11.08 -4.52
CA THR A 6 1.56 -10.54 -4.97
C THR A 6 1.48 -9.02 -5.10
N TYR A 7 2.64 -8.37 -5.01
CA TYR A 7 2.75 -6.93 -5.20
C TYR A 7 2.22 -6.48 -6.58
N GLU A 8 2.55 -7.23 -7.63
CA GLU A 8 2.10 -6.95 -9.00
C GLU A 8 0.58 -7.04 -9.14
N SER A 9 -0.07 -8.05 -8.54
CA SER A 9 -1.52 -8.18 -8.57
C SER A 9 -2.23 -7.03 -7.84
N ILE A 10 -1.64 -6.56 -6.74
CA ILE A 10 -2.18 -5.40 -5.99
C ILE A 10 -2.03 -4.11 -6.82
N CYS A 11 -0.87 -3.88 -7.43
CA CYS A 11 -0.64 -2.70 -8.28
C CYS A 11 -1.55 -2.71 -9.51
N GLU A 12 -1.75 -3.87 -10.15
CA GLU A 12 -2.67 -4.01 -11.28
C GLU A 12 -4.11 -3.70 -10.87
N LYS A 13 -4.54 -4.16 -9.69
CA LYS A 13 -5.87 -3.90 -9.14
C LYS A 13 -6.09 -2.43 -8.79
N LEU A 14 -5.08 -1.75 -8.26
CA LEU A 14 -5.13 -0.33 -7.90
C LEU A 14 -4.95 0.58 -9.12
N GLY A 15 -4.29 0.11 -10.18
CA GLY A 15 -3.95 0.89 -11.36
C GLY A 15 -2.78 1.87 -11.15
N PHE A 16 -2.06 1.75 -10.03
CA PHE A 16 -0.87 2.54 -9.73
C PHE A 16 0.11 1.73 -8.87
N ASP A 17 1.35 2.21 -8.80
CA ASP A 17 2.41 1.60 -8.01
C ASP A 17 2.37 2.12 -6.56
N VAL A 18 2.22 1.21 -5.59
CA VAL A 18 2.00 1.56 -4.18
C VAL A 18 3.25 2.17 -3.55
N ASP A 19 4.45 1.77 -3.97
CA ASP A 19 5.71 2.31 -3.45
C ASP A 19 5.93 3.78 -3.82
N THR A 20 5.35 4.21 -4.94
CA THR A 20 5.47 5.59 -5.46
C THR A 20 4.20 6.42 -5.23
N TYR A 21 3.18 5.84 -4.61
CA TYR A 21 1.94 6.55 -4.32
C TYR A 21 2.16 7.59 -3.23
N GLU A 22 2.05 8.86 -3.61
CA GLU A 22 2.03 9.99 -2.68
C GLU A 22 0.59 10.48 -2.52
N PRO A 23 -0.02 10.32 -1.32
CA PRO A 23 -1.34 10.88 -1.08
C PRO A 23 -1.27 12.40 -1.18
N THR A 24 -2.23 13.00 -1.88
CA THR A 24 -2.39 14.46 -1.86
C THR A 24 -2.81 14.89 -0.47
N LEU A 25 -1.85 15.35 0.33
CA LEU A 25 -2.11 15.88 1.66
C LEU A 25 -2.81 17.24 1.50
N SER A 26 -4.13 17.25 1.72
CA SER A 26 -4.89 18.48 1.90
C SER A 26 -4.79 18.89 3.38
N ASP A 27 -4.49 20.15 3.64
CA ASP A 27 -4.50 20.74 5.00
C ASP A 27 -5.91 20.81 5.59
N THR A 28 -6.92 20.68 4.73
CA THR A 28 -8.33 20.53 5.11
C THR A 28 -8.71 19.06 5.04
N GLU A 29 -9.32 18.53 6.10
CA GLU A 29 -9.93 17.20 6.16
C GLU A 29 -11.08 17.10 5.15
N ASP A 30 -10.74 16.85 3.88
CA ASP A 30 -11.71 16.60 2.81
C ASP A 30 -11.98 15.10 2.75
N ASP A 31 -12.96 14.64 3.52
CA ASP A 31 -13.46 13.25 3.50
C ASP A 31 -14.20 12.90 2.19
N SER A 32 -14.28 13.83 1.23
CA SER A 32 -14.87 13.59 -0.09
C SER A 32 -14.05 12.58 -0.91
N MET A 33 -12.75 12.42 -0.59
CA MET A 33 -11.86 11.48 -1.25
C MET A 33 -11.84 10.13 -0.55
N GLU A 34 -12.30 9.10 -1.26
CA GLU A 34 -12.20 7.73 -0.80
C GLU A 34 -10.76 7.20 -0.95
N SER A 35 -10.28 6.48 0.07
CA SER A 35 -8.96 5.86 0.00
C SER A 35 -8.87 4.88 -1.18
N PRO A 36 -7.85 4.99 -2.06
CA PRO A 36 -7.70 4.08 -3.20
C PRO A 36 -7.50 2.62 -2.76
N PHE A 37 -7.02 2.43 -1.53
CA PHE A 37 -6.84 1.12 -0.91
C PHE A 37 -8.13 0.48 -0.41
N ARG A 38 -9.29 1.17 -0.47
CA ARG A 38 -10.59 0.61 -0.06
C ARG A 38 -10.99 -0.63 -0.88
N SER A 39 -10.50 -0.75 -2.10
CA SER A 39 -10.74 -1.88 -3.00
C SER A 39 -9.97 -3.15 -2.61
N LEU A 40 -9.00 -3.04 -1.70
CA LEU A 40 -8.18 -4.16 -1.24
C LEU A 40 -8.85 -4.94 -0.11
N SER A 41 -8.62 -6.25 -0.12
CA SER A 41 -9.01 -7.16 0.96
C SER A 41 -8.07 -6.98 2.15
N LEU A 42 -8.50 -7.41 3.34
CA LEU A 42 -7.65 -7.37 4.54
C LEU A 42 -6.31 -8.10 4.36
N GLU A 43 -6.30 -9.22 3.62
CA GLU A 43 -5.07 -9.97 3.34
C GLU A 43 -4.10 -9.19 2.41
N GLU A 44 -4.63 -8.49 1.41
CA GLU A 44 -3.85 -7.63 0.50
C GLU A 44 -3.25 -6.43 1.27
N LEU A 45 -4.04 -5.83 2.16
CA LEU A 45 -3.57 -4.76 3.04
C LEU A 45 -2.48 -5.25 4.00
N ASN A 46 -2.66 -6.42 4.60
CA ASN A 46 -1.67 -7.00 5.51
C ASN A 46 -0.35 -7.29 4.77
N PHE A 47 -0.42 -7.78 3.53
CA PHE A 47 0.76 -7.97 2.68
C PHE A 47 1.51 -6.65 2.42
N LEU A 48 0.80 -5.56 2.12
CA LEU A 48 1.42 -4.25 1.93
C LEU A 48 2.07 -3.73 3.22
N THR A 49 1.40 -3.88 4.36
CA THR A 49 1.93 -3.46 5.66
C THR A 49 3.23 -4.21 5.98
N ASP A 50 3.22 -5.55 5.89
CA ASP A 50 4.42 -6.37 6.13
C ASP A 50 5.58 -5.97 5.21
N ARG A 51 5.28 -5.69 3.92
CA ARG A 51 6.27 -5.24 2.95
C ARG A 51 6.87 -3.88 3.31
N ILE A 52 6.07 -2.94 3.81
CA ILE A 52 6.53 -1.60 4.23
C ILE A 52 7.36 -1.71 5.51
N GLU A 53 6.92 -2.50 6.49
CA GLU A 53 7.66 -2.74 7.74
C GLU A 53 9.01 -3.42 7.45
N ASN A 54 9.02 -4.48 6.64
CA ASN A 54 10.25 -5.16 6.22
C ASN A 54 11.19 -4.28 5.37
N ARG A 55 10.68 -3.22 4.73
CA ARG A 55 11.52 -2.24 4.03
C ARG A 55 12.22 -1.31 5.02
N ARG A 56 11.50 -0.83 6.03
CA ARG A 56 12.04 0.07 7.07
C ARG A 56 13.16 -0.60 7.88
N GLU A 57 13.02 -1.88 8.21
CA GLU A 57 14.07 -2.62 8.93
C GLU A 57 15.39 -2.76 8.13
N ARG A 58 15.35 -2.64 6.79
CA ARG A 58 16.57 -2.67 5.96
C ARG A 58 17.27 -1.32 5.85
N GLU A 59 16.58 -0.22 6.15
CA GLU A 59 17.14 1.13 6.13
C GLU A 59 17.68 1.57 7.51
N GLU A 60 17.27 0.92 8.61
CA GLU A 60 17.69 1.23 9.98
C GLU A 60 18.94 0.46 10.49
N THR A 61 19.84 0.02 9.61
CA THR A 61 21.20 -0.41 10.02
C THR A 61 22.30 0.54 9.54
N PRO A 62 22.48 1.71 10.19
CA PRO A 62 23.77 2.40 10.14
C PRO A 62 24.77 1.60 10.99
N LYS A 63 25.79 1.05 10.32
CA LYS A 63 27.00 0.49 10.93
C LYS A 63 27.93 1.61 11.40
#